data_AF-A0A3B9V024-F1
#
_entry.id   AF-A0A3B9V024-F1
#
_cell.length_a   1.000
_cell.length_b   1.000
_cell.length_c   1.000
_cell.angle_alpha   90.00
_cell.angle_beta   90.00
_cell.angle_gamma   90.00
#
_symmetry.space_group_name_H-M   'P 1'
#
loop_
_entity.id
_entity.type
_entity.pdbx_description
1 polymer ?
#
loop_
_entity_poly.entity_id
_entity_poly.type
_entity_poly.pdbx_seq_one_letter_code
_entity_poly.pdbx_strand_id
1 'polypeptide(L)'
;MRLFHKTKNQNAESILRDGFRDSEVVEAGQKFEGVQLFDDPIGWNPSRDGNDTLFVIEIPEDVISEHEWVEDGFATRFEYSQSKIREFLAPASLINSYGPPVTIEADVWADLLDATDE
;
A
#
# COMPACT_ATOMS: atom_id res chain seq x y z
N MET A 1 -12.41 -3.83 -3.62
CA MET A 1 -11.34 -4.43 -2.81
C MET A 1 -10.76 -3.36 -1.90
N ARG A 2 -10.32 -3.72 -0.69
CA ARG A 2 -9.59 -2.79 0.19
C ARG A 2 -8.12 -2.86 -0.15
N LEU A 3 -7.50 -1.70 -0.31
CA LEU A 3 -6.10 -1.55 -0.65
C LEU A 3 -5.42 -0.67 0.39
N PHE A 4 -4.15 -0.95 0.62
CA PHE A 4 -3.35 -0.33 1.66
C PHE A 4 -2.17 0.42 1.05
N HIS A 5 -2.02 1.69 1.42
CA HIS A 5 -0.85 2.49 1.10
C HIS A 5 -0.12 2.86 2.38
N LYS A 6 1.18 2.60 2.43
CA LYS A 6 2.01 2.93 3.57
C LYS A 6 2.88 4.13 3.24
N THR A 7 2.93 5.10 4.15
CA THR A 7 3.79 6.28 4.00
C THR A 7 4.41 6.69 5.32
N LYS A 8 5.42 7.56 5.29
CA LYS A 8 5.96 8.16 6.52
C LYS A 8 4.98 9.17 7.10
N ASN A 9 4.92 9.27 8.42
CA ASN A 9 4.02 10.21 9.12
C ASN A 9 4.13 11.65 8.59
N GLN A 10 5.33 12.09 8.23
CA GLN A 10 5.59 13.41 7.65
C GLN A 10 4.88 13.66 6.30
N ASN A 11 4.56 12.61 5.54
CA ASN A 11 3.87 12.71 4.26
C ASN A 11 2.35 12.57 4.40
N ALA A 12 1.87 12.01 5.52
CA ALA A 12 0.47 11.70 5.74
C ALA A 12 -0.43 12.94 5.63
N GLU A 13 -0.03 14.06 6.23
CA GLU A 13 -0.80 15.31 6.15
C GLU A 13 -0.94 15.83 4.71
N SER A 14 0.09 15.66 3.88
CA SER A 14 0.03 16.10 2.48
C SER A 14 -0.92 15.22 1.68
N ILE A 15 -0.92 13.91 1.91
CA ILE A 15 -1.82 12.96 1.23
C ILE A 15 -3.27 13.20 1.65
N LEU A 16 -3.52 13.45 2.94
CA LEU A 16 -4.86 13.76 3.44
C LEU A 16 -5.42 15.07 2.87
N ARG A 17 -4.56 16.06 2.63
CA ARG A 17 -4.95 17.38 2.12
C ARG A 17 -5.11 17.42 0.61
N ASP A 18 -4.14 16.88 -0.11
CA ASP A 18 -4.00 17.05 -1.56
C ASP A 18 -4.33 15.77 -2.35
N GLY A 19 -4.55 14.65 -1.66
CA GLY A 19 -4.61 13.32 -2.25
C GLY A 19 -3.24 12.72 -2.50
N PHE A 20 -3.22 11.51 -3.05
CA PHE A 20 -1.99 10.85 -3.48
C PHE A 20 -1.32 11.61 -4.61
N ARG A 21 -0.01 11.40 -4.77
CA ARG A 21 0.80 11.88 -5.89
C ARG A 21 1.58 10.71 -6.46
N ASP A 22 1.77 10.72 -7.77
CA ASP A 22 2.63 9.73 -8.42
C ASP A 22 4.05 9.85 -7.87
N SER A 23 4.60 8.73 -7.46
CA SER A 23 5.96 8.60 -6.96
C SER A 23 6.75 7.69 -7.89
N GLU A 24 8.03 8.01 -8.07
CA GLU A 24 8.94 7.15 -8.82
C GLU A 24 9.26 5.91 -7.96
N VAL A 25 8.94 4.75 -8.50
CA VAL A 25 9.33 3.44 -7.97
C VAL A 25 10.42 2.89 -8.88
N VAL A 26 11.59 2.61 -8.31
CA VAL A 26 12.74 2.08 -9.08
C VAL A 26 12.88 0.59 -8.77
N GLU A 27 12.54 -0.24 -9.73
CA GLU A 27 12.62 -1.70 -9.61
C GLU A 27 13.46 -2.28 -10.74
N ALA A 28 14.38 -3.19 -10.40
CA ALA A 28 15.34 -3.81 -11.33
C ALA A 28 16.09 -2.81 -12.26
N GLY A 29 16.26 -1.56 -11.83
CA GLY A 29 16.88 -0.48 -12.62
C GLY A 29 15.95 0.19 -13.64
N GLN A 30 14.68 -0.18 -13.67
CA GLN A 30 13.61 0.49 -14.39
C GLN A 30 12.86 1.45 -13.46
N LYS A 31 12.37 2.55 -14.02
CA LYS A 31 11.61 3.58 -13.29
C LYS A 31 10.15 3.45 -13.69
N PHE A 32 9.30 3.29 -12.70
CA PHE A 32 7.86 3.29 -12.84
C PHE A 32 7.29 4.46 -12.04
N GLU A 33 6.15 4.99 -12.46
CA GLU A 33 5.49 6.09 -11.78
C GLU A 33 4.09 5.68 -11.38
N GLY A 34 3.74 5.96 -10.12
CA GLY A 34 2.42 5.70 -9.59
C GLY A 34 2.41 5.71 -8.07
N VAL A 35 1.30 5.26 -7.52
CA VAL A 35 1.12 5.02 -6.11
C VAL A 35 1.09 3.51 -5.90
N GLN A 36 2.00 3.03 -5.07
CA GLN A 36 2.09 1.63 -4.70
C GLN A 36 1.02 1.29 -3.67
N LEU A 37 0.29 0.21 -3.92
CA LEU A 37 -0.82 -0.28 -3.09
C LEU A 37 -0.70 -1.80 -2.90
N PHE A 38 -1.19 -2.29 -1.77
CA PHE A 38 -1.22 -3.72 -1.45
C PHE A 38 -2.63 -4.17 -1.09
N ASP A 39 -2.99 -5.43 -1.35
CA ASP A 39 -4.24 -6.02 -0.87
C ASP A 39 -4.17 -6.49 0.59
N ASP A 40 -2.99 -6.40 1.21
CA ASP A 40 -2.71 -6.77 2.59
C ASP A 40 -2.03 -5.60 3.34
N PRO A 41 -2.43 -5.30 4.59
CA PRO A 41 -1.85 -4.18 5.35
C PRO A 41 -0.38 -4.38 5.71
N ILE A 42 0.13 -5.63 5.70
CA ILE A 42 1.52 -6.00 5.96
C ILE A 42 2.29 -6.17 4.63
N GLY A 43 1.69 -5.81 3.50
CA GLY A 43 2.26 -5.99 2.17
C GLY A 43 3.66 -5.40 1.94
N TRP A 44 4.09 -4.48 2.80
CA TRP A 44 5.48 -4.10 2.95
C TRP A 44 5.93 -4.34 4.40
N ASN A 45 7.11 -4.92 4.61
CA ASN A 45 7.72 -5.11 5.95
C ASN A 45 7.64 -3.81 6.81
N PRO A 46 6.70 -3.74 7.75
CA PRO A 46 6.39 -2.50 8.44
C PRO A 46 7.54 -2.06 9.34
N SER A 47 7.79 -0.75 9.42
CA SER A 47 8.87 -0.26 10.28
C SER A 47 8.36 -0.33 11.72
N ARG A 48 9.06 -1.08 12.57
CA ARG A 48 8.71 -1.21 14.00
C ARG A 48 9.00 0.06 14.81
N ASP A 49 9.47 1.13 14.17
CA ASP A 49 9.75 2.42 14.80
C ASP A 49 8.48 3.29 14.99
N GLY A 50 7.32 2.85 14.47
CA GLY A 50 6.05 3.58 14.61
C GLY A 50 5.99 4.87 13.78
N ASN A 51 6.91 5.06 12.83
CA ASN A 51 6.99 6.28 12.02
C ASN A 51 6.25 6.18 10.69
N ASP A 52 5.39 5.16 10.56
CA ASP A 52 4.63 4.88 9.37
C ASP A 52 3.13 5.10 9.63
N THR A 53 2.47 5.73 8.67
CA THR A 53 1.01 5.84 8.59
C THR A 53 0.53 4.92 7.50
N LEU A 54 -0.55 4.18 7.75
CA LEU A 54 -1.25 3.44 6.71
C LEU A 54 -2.56 4.08 6.36
N PHE A 55 -2.75 4.16 5.07
CA PHE A 55 -3.97 4.56 4.41
C PHE A 55 -4.68 3.35 3.84
N VAL A 56 -6.01 3.38 3.94
CA VAL A 56 -6.93 2.46 3.28
C VAL A 56 -7.69 3.22 2.22
N ILE A 57 -7.85 2.58 1.07
CA ILE A 57 -8.77 3.00 0.03
C ILE A 57 -9.53 1.81 -0.55
N GLU A 58 -10.80 2.01 -0.91
CA GLU A 58 -11.63 1.00 -1.55
C GLU A 58 -11.71 1.28 -3.06
N ILE A 59 -11.14 0.39 -3.86
CA ILE A 59 -11.17 0.45 -5.33
C ILE A 59 -11.76 -0.87 -5.86
N PRO A 60 -12.67 -0.85 -6.86
CA PRO A 60 -13.18 -2.06 -7.49
C PRO A 60 -12.05 -2.95 -8.00
N GLU A 61 -12.19 -4.26 -7.82
CA GLU A 61 -11.13 -5.22 -8.18
C GLU A 61 -10.88 -5.25 -9.70
N ASP A 62 -11.95 -5.14 -10.48
CA ASP A 62 -11.89 -5.09 -11.94
C ASP A 62 -11.11 -3.89 -12.46
N VAL A 63 -11.10 -2.78 -11.71
CA VAL A 63 -10.35 -1.56 -12.06
C VAL A 63 -8.89 -1.68 -11.64
N ILE A 64 -8.61 -2.08 -10.40
CA ILE A 64 -7.23 -2.11 -9.91
C ILE A 64 -6.42 -3.29 -10.49
N SER A 65 -7.09 -4.38 -10.91
CA SER A 65 -6.38 -5.55 -11.47
C SER A 65 -5.64 -5.23 -12.77
N GLU A 66 -6.04 -4.20 -13.52
CA GLU A 66 -5.28 -3.71 -14.69
C GLU A 66 -3.93 -3.07 -14.30
N HIS A 67 -3.78 -2.70 -13.03
CA HIS A 67 -2.60 -2.09 -12.43
C HIS A 67 -1.86 -3.04 -11.50
N GLU A 68 -2.20 -4.34 -11.51
CA GLU A 68 -1.50 -5.33 -10.70
C GLU A 68 -0.06 -5.47 -11.17
N TRP A 69 0.86 -5.24 -10.24
CA TRP A 69 2.29 -5.40 -10.49
C TRP A 69 2.64 -6.88 -10.35
N VAL A 70 2.57 -7.59 -11.47
CA VAL A 70 2.95 -9.00 -11.56
C VAL A 70 4.40 -9.10 -12.00
N GLU A 71 5.36 -8.77 -11.13
CA GLU A 71 6.74 -9.19 -11.38
C GLU A 71 6.92 -10.65 -10.94
N ASP A 72 7.47 -11.45 -11.85
CA ASP A 72 7.64 -12.93 -11.83
C ASP A 72 8.54 -13.47 -10.68
N GLY A 73 8.76 -12.68 -9.62
CA GLY A 73 9.60 -13.05 -8.49
C GLY A 73 9.29 -12.34 -7.17
N PHE A 74 8.34 -11.38 -7.16
CA PHE A 74 8.04 -10.55 -5.99
C PHE A 74 6.56 -10.47 -5.67
N ALA A 75 5.79 -11.47 -6.10
CA ALA A 75 4.74 -11.98 -5.25
C ALA A 75 5.37 -12.27 -3.88
N THR A 76 5.35 -11.29 -2.99
CA THR A 76 5.97 -11.38 -1.68
C THR A 76 5.17 -12.45 -0.94
N ARG A 77 5.62 -13.70 -1.06
CA ARG A 77 5.51 -14.63 0.05
C ARG A 77 6.33 -13.98 1.15
N PHE A 78 5.72 -13.06 1.89
CA PHE A 78 6.12 -12.91 3.27
C PHE A 78 5.94 -14.30 3.87
N GLU A 79 7.03 -14.82 4.41
CA GLU A 79 7.10 -16.18 4.95
C GLU A 79 6.00 -16.44 6.01
N TYR A 80 5.43 -15.36 6.55
CA TYR A 80 4.36 -15.32 7.55
C TYR A 80 2.94 -15.14 6.99
N SER A 81 2.77 -14.73 5.73
CA SER A 81 1.43 -14.67 5.10
C SER A 81 1.16 -15.95 4.31
N GLN A 82 0.13 -16.69 4.70
CA GLN A 82 -0.32 -17.89 3.98
C GLN A 82 -0.85 -17.57 2.58
N SER A 83 -1.09 -16.28 2.27
CA SER A 83 -1.63 -15.80 1.01
C SER A 83 -0.61 -14.95 0.24
N LYS A 84 -0.66 -15.05 -1.08
CA LYS A 84 0.14 -14.23 -1.98
C LYS A 84 -0.33 -12.78 -1.86
N ILE A 85 0.49 -11.90 -1.28
CA ILE A 85 0.20 -10.47 -1.26
C ILE A 85 0.28 -9.96 -2.70
N ARG A 86 -0.76 -9.25 -3.13
CA ARG A 86 -0.84 -8.60 -4.43
C ARG A 86 -0.39 -7.16 -4.29
N GLU A 87 0.51 -6.77 -5.17
CA GLU A 87 0.99 -5.40 -5.29
C GLU A 87 0.37 -4.75 -6.52
N PHE A 88 0.08 -3.46 -6.42
CA PHE A 88 -0.48 -2.67 -7.50
C PHE A 88 0.28 -1.35 -7.61
N LEU A 89 0.50 -0.90 -8.84
CA LEU A 89 0.99 0.44 -9.13
C LEU A 89 0.01 1.15 -10.05
N ALA A 90 -0.78 2.03 -9.45
CA ALA A 90 -1.82 2.76 -10.15
C ALA A 90 -1.55 4.28 -10.14
N PRO A 91 -2.01 5.01 -11.17
CA PRO A 91 -1.90 6.47 -11.18
C PRO A 91 -2.63 7.09 -9.99
N ALA A 92 -2.04 8.11 -9.37
CA ALA A 92 -2.65 8.87 -8.28
C ALA A 92 -3.99 9.48 -8.70
N SER A 93 -4.11 9.91 -9.96
CA SER A 93 -5.36 10.42 -10.53
C SER A 93 -6.51 9.40 -10.49
N LEU A 94 -6.21 8.11 -10.74
CA LEU A 94 -7.18 7.02 -10.62
C LEU A 94 -7.57 6.81 -9.16
N ILE A 95 -6.60 6.71 -8.27
CA ILE A 95 -6.82 6.41 -6.86
C ILE A 95 -7.63 7.54 -6.19
N ASN A 96 -7.22 8.79 -6.41
CA ASN A 96 -7.91 9.97 -5.88
C ASN A 96 -9.36 10.10 -6.38
N SER A 97 -9.73 9.46 -7.50
CA SER A 97 -11.12 9.46 -8.00
C SER A 97 -12.08 8.66 -7.11
N TYR A 98 -11.56 7.74 -6.29
CA TYR A 98 -12.34 6.94 -5.35
C TYR A 98 -12.52 7.60 -3.97
N GLY A 99 -11.98 8.82 -3.80
CA GLY A 99 -12.13 9.62 -2.60
C GLY A 99 -10.84 9.73 -1.78
N PRO A 100 -10.88 10.53 -0.70
CA PRO A 100 -9.74 10.65 0.19
C PRO A 100 -9.47 9.33 0.90
N PRO A 101 -8.19 8.96 1.08
CA PRO A 101 -7.85 7.77 1.85
C PRO A 101 -8.19 7.93 3.34
N VAL A 102 -8.42 6.80 4.01
CA VAL A 102 -8.70 6.74 5.45
C VAL A 102 -7.47 6.22 6.19
N THR A 103 -7.07 6.86 7.29
CA THR A 103 -5.98 6.35 8.13
C THR A 103 -6.45 5.18 8.99
N ILE A 104 -5.66 4.11 9.09
CA ILE A 104 -5.86 3.10 10.15
C ILE A 104 -5.27 3.62 11.46
N GLU A 105 -6.01 3.46 12.56
CA GLU A 105 -5.53 3.82 13.90
C GLU A 105 -4.32 2.99 14.32
N ALA A 106 -3.40 3.61 15.08
CA ALA A 106 -2.13 2.98 15.47
C ALA A 106 -2.32 1.69 16.29
N ASP A 107 -3.37 1.60 17.11
CA ASP A 107 -3.66 0.41 17.91
C ASP A 107 -4.07 -0.78 17.02
N VAL A 108 -4.92 -0.54 16.03
CA VAL A 108 -5.30 -1.54 15.01
C VAL A 108 -4.07 -1.97 14.20
N TRP A 109 -3.15 -1.04 13.96
CA TRP A 109 -1.89 -1.32 13.31
C TRP A 109 -0.97 -2.23 14.12
N ALA A 110 -0.80 -1.94 15.41
CA ALA A 110 0.00 -2.75 16.31
C ALA A 110 -0.56 -4.17 16.42
N ASP A 111 -1.87 -4.32 16.53
CA ASP A 111 -2.52 -5.63 16.55
C ASP A 111 -2.28 -6.42 15.25
N LEU A 112 -2.30 -5.75 14.08
CA LEU A 112 -1.99 -6.37 12.79
C LEU A 112 -0.52 -6.82 12.71
N LEU A 113 0.41 -6.10 13.33
CA LEU A 113 1.82 -6.50 13.42
C LEU A 113 2.01 -7.72 14.31
N ASP A 114 1.46 -7.67 15.51
CA ASP A 114 1.64 -8.72 16.51
C ASP A 114 1.03 -10.06 16.04
N ALA A 115 -0.04 -10.02 15.25
CA ALA A 115 -0.64 -11.21 14.63
C ALA A 115 0.23 -11.91 13.57
N THR A 116 1.34 -11.30 13.14
CA THR A 116 2.27 -11.89 12.14
C THR A 116 3.48 -12.59 12.75
N ASP A 117 3.70 -12.44 14.07
CA ASP A 117 4.83 -13.03 14.80
C ASP A 117 4.47 -14.40 15.49
N GLU A 118 3.25 -14.96 15.30
CA GLU A 118 2.78 -16.24 15.87
C GLU A 118 2.81 -17.46 14.92
#